data_AF-A0A1C6L9H7-F1
#
_entry.id   AF-A0A1C6L9H7-F1
#
_cell.length_a   1.000
_cell.length_b   1.000
_cell.length_c   1.000
_cell.angle_alpha   90.00
_cell.angle_beta   90.00
_cell.angle_gamma   90.00
#
_symmetry.space_group_name_H-M   'P 1'
#
loop_
_entity.id
_entity.type
_entity.pdbx_description
1 polymer ?
#
loop_
_entity_poly.entity_id
_entity_poly.type
_entity_poly.pdbx_seq_one_letter_code
_entity_poly.pdbx_strand_id
1 'polypeptide(L)'
;MTKNAFIKEVNDAEAMLYHVAKSILKNDADCCDAVQETLLKAYEKLDTLKKEKFFRTWITRILINECNGIIRKRKNIISVTTCYPVRRSWPTIRTCMPFTLPTTDAVLIPL
;
A
#
# COMPACT_ATOMS: atom_id res chain seq x y z
N MET A 1 -2.99 -9.42 -19.26
CA MET A 1 -4.32 -9.27 -18.65
C MET A 1 -5.24 -8.40 -19.50
N THR A 2 -6.39 -8.93 -19.93
CA THR A 2 -7.42 -8.17 -20.66
C THR A 2 -8.32 -7.39 -19.68
N LYS A 3 -9.05 -6.37 -20.16
CA LYS A 3 -9.94 -5.55 -19.33
C LYS A 3 -10.99 -6.39 -18.59
N ASN A 4 -11.58 -7.38 -19.25
CA ASN A 4 -12.62 -8.23 -18.63
C ASN A 4 -12.05 -9.15 -17.56
N ALA A 5 -10.83 -9.67 -17.76
CA ALA A 5 -10.14 -10.46 -16.75
C ALA A 5 -9.83 -9.62 -15.51
N PHE A 6 -9.46 -8.35 -15.69
CA PHE A 6 -9.25 -7.41 -14.59
C PHE A 6 -10.51 -7.16 -13.78
N ILE A 7 -11.62 -6.87 -14.43
CA ILE A 7 -12.89 -6.63 -13.74
C ILE A 7 -13.28 -7.86 -12.89
N LYS A 8 -13.11 -9.07 -13.44
CA LYS A 8 -13.40 -10.30 -12.71
C LYS A 8 -12.51 -10.47 -11.48
N GLU A 9 -11.19 -10.36 -11.63
CA GLU A 9 -10.24 -10.52 -10.52
C GLU A 9 -10.43 -9.46 -9.42
N VAL A 10 -10.77 -8.23 -9.81
CA VAL A 10 -11.10 -7.16 -8.86
C VAL A 10 -12.34 -7.49 -8.05
N ASN A 11 -13.42 -7.91 -8.72
CA ASN A 11 -14.67 -8.28 -8.05
C ASN A 11 -14.45 -9.44 -7.06
N ASP A 12 -13.68 -10.45 -7.46
CA ASP A 12 -13.32 -11.61 -6.62
C ASP A 12 -12.38 -11.25 -5.44
N ALA A 13 -11.77 -10.06 -5.46
CA ALA A 13 -10.86 -9.57 -4.44
C ALA A 13 -11.46 -8.48 -3.56
N GLU A 14 -12.55 -7.82 -3.97
CA GLU A 14 -13.10 -6.62 -3.33
C GLU A 14 -13.44 -6.85 -1.85
N ALA A 15 -14.17 -7.91 -1.53
CA ALA A 15 -14.52 -8.25 -0.15
C ALA A 15 -13.25 -8.48 0.72
N MET A 16 -12.25 -9.16 0.17
CA MET A 16 -10.97 -9.38 0.86
C MET A 16 -10.24 -8.07 1.11
N LEU A 17 -10.18 -7.19 0.10
CA LEU A 17 -9.56 -5.87 0.21
C LEU A 17 -10.26 -5.03 1.27
N TYR A 18 -11.59 -5.05 1.32
CA TYR A 18 -12.36 -4.36 2.34
C TYR A 18 -12.04 -4.86 3.75
N HIS A 19 -12.00 -6.17 3.97
CA HIS A 19 -11.67 -6.73 5.28
C HIS A 19 -10.23 -6.41 5.71
N VAL A 20 -9.27 -6.46 4.78
CA VAL A 20 -7.89 -6.04 5.05
C VAL A 20 -7.86 -4.55 5.39
N ALA A 21 -8.53 -3.70 4.62
CA ALA A 21 -8.61 -2.28 4.88
C ALA A 21 -9.22 -2.01 6.27
N LYS A 22 -10.30 -2.70 6.62
CA LYS A 22 -10.98 -2.58 7.93
C LYS A 22 -10.12 -3.02 9.11
N SER A 23 -9.21 -3.98 8.89
CA SER A 23 -8.23 -4.38 9.92
C SER A 23 -7.19 -3.29 10.20
N ILE A 24 -6.93 -2.40 9.23
CA ILE A 24 -5.93 -1.32 9.31
C ILE A 24 -6.59 0.02 9.67
N LEU A 25 -7.71 0.32 9.02
CA LEU A 25 -8.50 1.55 9.13
C LEU A 25 -9.76 1.23 9.93
N LYS A 26 -9.93 1.90 11.08
CA LYS A 26 -11.06 1.64 11.98
C LYS A 26 -12.40 2.18 11.47
N ASN A 27 -12.36 3.16 10.56
CA ASN A 27 -13.55 3.87 10.04
C ASN A 27 -13.95 3.35 8.67
N ASP A 28 -15.25 3.10 8.46
CA ASP A 28 -15.78 2.57 7.19
C ASP A 28 -15.59 3.52 6.01
N ALA A 29 -15.77 4.82 6.20
CA ALA A 29 -15.60 5.80 5.13
C ALA A 29 -14.19 5.75 4.54
N ASP A 30 -13.16 5.73 5.39
CA ASP A 30 -11.78 5.63 4.94
C ASP A 30 -11.46 4.26 4.32
N CYS A 31 -12.14 3.19 4.74
CA CYS A 31 -11.99 1.88 4.10
C CYS A 31 -12.49 1.93 2.66
N CYS A 32 -13.69 2.48 2.44
CA CYS A 32 -14.27 2.64 1.11
C CYS A 32 -13.37 3.50 0.21
N ASP A 33 -12.83 4.60 0.73
CA ASP A 33 -11.91 5.47 -0.01
C ASP A 33 -10.60 4.75 -0.36
N ALA A 34 -10.02 4.04 0.61
CA ALA A 34 -8.78 3.28 0.39
C ALA A 34 -8.94 2.19 -0.67
N VAL A 35 -10.06 1.45 -0.64
CA VAL A 35 -10.36 0.41 -1.62
C VAL A 35 -10.52 1.03 -3.02
N GLN A 36 -11.33 2.08 -3.16
CA GLN A 36 -11.54 2.74 -4.46
C GLN A 36 -10.23 3.26 -5.06
N GLU A 37 -9.43 3.97 -4.27
CA GLU A 37 -8.13 4.50 -4.71
C GLU A 37 -7.16 3.38 -5.08
N THR A 38 -7.22 2.25 -4.38
CA THR A 38 -6.46 1.04 -4.71
C THR A 38 -6.84 0.48 -6.07
N LEU A 39 -8.14 0.38 -6.37
CA LEU A 39 -8.63 -0.13 -7.66
C LEU A 39 -8.19 0.76 -8.82
N LEU A 40 -8.26 2.09 -8.63
CA LEU A 40 -7.80 3.06 -9.62
C LEU A 40 -6.31 2.90 -9.90
N LYS A 41 -5.48 2.89 -8.85
CA LYS A 41 -4.02 2.71 -8.98
C LYS A 41 -3.64 1.34 -9.52
N ALA A 42 -4.40 0.30 -9.19
CA ALA A 42 -4.21 -1.03 -9.75
C ALA A 42 -4.51 -1.05 -11.25
N TYR A 43 -5.52 -0.32 -11.71
CA TYR A 43 -5.78 -0.19 -13.14
C TYR A 43 -4.66 0.56 -13.87
N GLU A 44 -4.19 1.67 -13.30
CA GLU A 44 -3.09 2.47 -13.87
C GLU A 44 -1.76 1.71 -13.96
N LYS A 45 -1.48 0.84 -12.98
CA LYS A 45 -0.20 0.10 -12.87
C LYS A 45 -0.29 -1.34 -13.36
N LEU A 46 -1.32 -1.67 -14.13
CA LEU A 46 -1.58 -3.04 -14.58
C LEU A 46 -0.41 -3.61 -15.39
N ASP A 47 0.34 -2.76 -16.08
CA ASP A 47 1.56 -3.06 -16.83
C ASP A 47 2.71 -3.58 -15.93
N THR A 48 2.74 -3.17 -14.66
CA THR A 48 3.79 -3.59 -13.70
C THR A 48 3.57 -5.00 -13.17
N LEU A 49 2.39 -5.60 -13.40
CA LEU A 49 2.06 -6.94 -12.94
C LEU A 49 2.75 -7.99 -13.81
N LYS A 50 3.78 -8.64 -13.27
CA LYS A 50 4.57 -9.65 -14.00
C LYS A 50 3.78 -10.90 -14.38
N LYS A 51 2.95 -11.42 -13.46
CA LYS A 51 2.18 -12.65 -13.65
C LYS A 51 0.81 -12.51 -12.99
N GLU A 52 -0.23 -12.91 -13.71
CA GLU A 52 -1.63 -12.80 -13.26
C GLU A 52 -1.89 -13.57 -11.95
N LYS A 53 -1.20 -14.70 -11.73
CA LYS A 53 -1.29 -15.48 -10.48
C LYS A 53 -0.94 -14.71 -9.19
N PHE A 54 -0.23 -13.58 -9.30
CA PHE A 54 0.16 -12.75 -8.16
C PHE A 54 -0.74 -11.54 -7.97
N PHE A 55 -1.84 -11.42 -8.72
CA PHE A 55 -2.75 -10.28 -8.67
C PHE A 55 -3.20 -9.94 -7.24
N ARG A 56 -3.67 -10.94 -6.48
CA ARG A 56 -4.13 -10.76 -5.08
C ARG A 56 -3.03 -10.18 -4.19
N THR A 57 -1.83 -10.75 -4.20
CA THR A 57 -0.72 -10.23 -3.38
C THR A 57 -0.31 -8.82 -3.82
N TRP A 58 -0.30 -8.57 -5.13
CA TRP A 58 0.09 -7.28 -5.70
C TRP A 58 -0.91 -6.17 -5.34
N ILE A 59 -2.22 -6.41 -5.48
CA ILE A 59 -3.25 -5.42 -5.17
C ILE A 59 -3.35 -5.16 -3.65
N THR A 60 -3.16 -6.19 -2.81
CA THR A 60 -3.09 -6.00 -1.35
C THR A 60 -1.91 -5.11 -0.95
N ARG A 61 -0.77 -5.18 -1.65
CA ARG A 61 0.37 -4.27 -1.37
C ARG A 61 0.04 -2.81 -1.72
N ILE A 62 -0.70 -2.58 -2.80
CA ILE A 62 -1.18 -1.24 -3.15
C ILE A 62 -2.12 -0.74 -2.04
N LEU A 63 -3.07 -1.57 -1.62
CA LEU A 63 -4.02 -1.23 -0.54
C LEU A 63 -3.31 -0.83 0.76
N ILE A 64 -2.34 -1.63 1.19
CA ILE A 64 -1.58 -1.33 2.43
C ILE A 64 -0.88 0.03 2.33
N ASN A 65 -0.37 0.38 1.16
CA ASN A 65 0.25 1.70 0.95
C ASN A 65 -0.78 2.84 1.05
N GLU A 66 -1.98 2.66 0.50
CA GLU A 66 -3.07 3.65 0.60
C GLU A 66 -3.54 3.82 2.05
N CYS A 67 -3.78 2.72 2.76
CA CYS A 67 -4.15 2.76 4.19
C CYS A 67 -3.08 3.50 5.02
N ASN A 68 -1.80 3.20 4.78
CA ASN A 68 -0.70 3.90 5.44
C ASN A 68 -0.64 5.39 5.08
N GLY A 69 -0.96 5.74 3.83
CA GLY A 69 -1.08 7.13 3.38
C GLY A 69 -2.15 7.89 4.16
N ILE A 70 -3.33 7.28 4.35
CA ILE A 70 -4.43 7.85 5.15
C ILE A 70 -4.00 8.06 6.60
N ILE A 71 -3.36 7.05 7.22
CA ILE A 71 -2.86 7.16 8.60
C ILE A 71 -1.84 8.29 8.75
N ARG A 72 -0.92 8.44 7.78
CA ARG A 72 0.07 9.54 7.78
C ARG A 72 -0.60 10.90 7.66
N LYS A 73 -1.59 11.05 6.78
CA LYS A 73 -2.35 12.30 6.62
C LYS A 73 -3.02 12.69 7.93
N ARG A 74 -3.70 11.76 8.62
CA ARG A 74 -4.34 12.04 9.92
C ARG A 74 -3.35 12.52 10.99
N LYS A 75 -2.16 11.94 11.05
CA LYS A 75 -1.10 12.38 11.98
C LYS A 75 -0.57 13.79 11.69
N ASN A 76 -0.75 14.29 10.46
CA ASN A 76 -0.28 15.61 10.03
C ASN A 76 -1.37 16.69 10.11
N ILE A 77 -2.61 16.35 10.48
CA ILE A 77 -3.67 17.32 10.71
C ILE A 77 -3.39 18.05 12.03
N ILE A 78 -2.80 19.24 11.93
CA ILE A 78 -2.70 20.21 13.04
C ILE A 78 -4.01 21.01 13.02
N SER A 79 -4.74 21.01 14.13
CA SER A 79 -5.92 21.86 14.27
C SER A 79 -5.52 23.33 14.21
N VAL A 80 -6.17 24.09 13.33
CA VAL A 80 -5.90 25.53 13.13
C VAL A 80 -6.31 26.40 14.33
N THR A 81 -6.85 25.82 15.40
CA THR A 81 -7.26 26.54 16.62
C THR A 81 -6.07 27.10 17.42
N THR A 82 -4.86 26.57 17.26
CA THR A 82 -3.67 27.15 17.91
C THR A 82 -2.78 27.84 16.88
N CYS A 83 -3.09 29.10 16.61
CA CYS A 83 -2.16 30.05 16.03
C CYS A 83 -1.04 30.40 17.03
N TYR A 84 -0.17 29.44 17.32
CA TYR A 84 1.20 29.69 17.76
C TYR A 84 2.16 28.82 16.95
N PRO A 85 3.29 29.36 16.46
CA PRO A 85 4.11 28.70 15.46
C PRO A 85 4.95 27.60 16.12
N VAL A 86 4.54 26.34 16.00
CA VAL A 86 5.47 25.24 16.22
C VAL A 86 6.18 24.95 14.90
N ARG A 87 7.39 25.50 14.72
CA ARG A 87 8.35 24.98 13.74
C ARG A 87 8.61 23.51 14.08
N ARG A 88 8.06 22.58 13.31
CA ARG A 88 8.55 21.20 13.30
C ARG A 88 9.38 21.03 12.03
N SER A 89 10.70 20.97 12.22
CA SER A 89 11.65 20.56 11.20
C SER A 89 11.22 19.23 10.60
N TRP A 90 11.13 19.17 9.28
CA TRP A 90 10.88 17.94 8.54
C TRP A 90 12.07 16.98 8.74
N PRO A 91 11.88 15.75 9.24
CA PRO A 91 12.84 14.70 8.97
C PRO A 91 12.48 14.12 7.60
N THR A 92 13.18 14.59 6.57
CA THR A 92 13.45 13.78 5.39
C THR A 92 13.98 12.42 5.85
N ILE A 93 13.27 11.32 5.59
CA ILE A 93 13.86 10.02 5.23
C ILE A 93 12.77 9.22 4.49
N ARG A 94 12.89 9.29 3.16
CA ARG A 94 12.56 8.19 2.26
C ARG A 94 13.74 7.20 2.33
N THR A 95 13.44 5.93 2.10
CA THR A 95 14.37 4.78 1.91
C THR A 95 15.11 4.25 3.13
N CYS A 96 14.67 3.07 3.61
CA CYS A 96 15.53 1.91 3.88
C CYS A 96 14.64 0.68 4.13
N MET A 97 14.32 -0.05 3.07
CA MET A 97 14.06 -1.48 3.20
C MET A 97 14.50 -2.16 1.89
N PRO A 98 15.72 -2.69 1.81
CA PRO A 98 16.07 -3.64 0.77
C PRO A 98 15.44 -4.98 1.16
N PHE A 99 14.44 -5.39 0.38
CA PHE A 99 13.94 -6.75 0.39
C PHE A 99 14.91 -7.59 -0.46
N THR A 100 15.88 -8.23 0.18
CA THR A 100 16.72 -9.27 -0.45
C THR A 100 16.49 -10.59 0.27
N LEU A 101 15.82 -11.51 -0.41
CA LEU A 101 15.75 -12.93 -0.06
C LEU A 101 17.16 -13.55 -0.12
N PRO A 102 17.53 -14.47 0.80
CA PRO A 102 18.76 -15.23 0.69
C PRO A 102 18.50 -16.49 -0.14
N THR A 103 19.07 -16.57 -1.34
CA THR A 103 19.36 -17.85 -1.99
C THR A 103 20.86 -18.10 -1.91
N THR A 104 21.19 -19.10 -1.11
CA THR A 104 22.32 -20.05 -1.21
C THR A 104 23.41 -19.75 -2.25
N ASP A 105 24.66 -19.64 -1.77
CA ASP A 105 25.82 -20.48 -2.14
C ASP A 105 27.08 -19.78 -1.59
N ALA A 106 27.73 -20.38 -0.59
CA ALA A 106 28.84 -21.31 -0.74
C ALA A 106 30.20 -20.60 -0.64
N VAL A 107 30.88 -20.90 0.47
CA VAL A 107 32.33 -21.14 0.58
C VAL A 107 33.28 -20.03 0.12
N LEU A 108 34.00 -19.42 1.08
CA LEU A 108 35.46 -19.53 1.19
C LEU A 108 35.94 -18.97 2.54
N ILE A 109 36.64 -19.84 3.28
CA ILE A 109 37.41 -19.60 4.51
C ILE A 109 38.81 -19.11 4.12
N PRO A 110 39.43 -18.22 4.92
CA PRO A 110 40.80 -18.49 5.40
C PRO A 110 40.83 -18.29 6.92
N LEU A 111 41.32 -19.23 7.71
CA LEU A 111 42.71 -19.65 7.91
C LEU A 111 42.77 -21.06 8.48
#